data_AF-A0A6B3EFW7-F1
#
_entry.id   AF-A0A6B3EFW7-F1
#
_cell.length_a   1.000
_cell.length_b   1.000
_cell.length_c   1.000
_cell.angle_alpha   90.00
_cell.angle_beta   90.00
_cell.angle_gamma   90.00
#
_symmetry.space_group_name_H-M   'P 1'
#
loop_
_entity.id
_entity.type
_entity.pdbx_description
1 polymer ?
#
loop_
_entity_poly.entity_id
_entity_poly.type
_entity_poly.pdbx_seq_one_letter_code
_entity_poly.pdbx_strand_id
1 'polypeptide(L)'
;MSDHVRPNPSPAVSLSGPPVEPPQSLTDPAELLPAYLDYYRATVLAKLDGLSEAELRGSRLPSGWSPLELLKHLAYVERRWLRWGFLGEEMDERTAWGDDDPESGRWRVREDESPALIRDLFARECARSRQIVAAAGLQDRAASTGRFPPPAEPPTLSWIL
;
A
#
# COMPACT_ATOMS: atom_id res chain seq x y z
N MET A 1 0.56 36.43 -32.92
CA MET A 1 -0.42 35.35 -32.73
C MET A 1 0.36 34.06 -32.68
N SER A 2 0.79 33.66 -31.48
CA SER A 2 1.55 32.42 -31.26
C SER A 2 0.65 31.48 -30.48
N ASP A 3 0.17 30.44 -31.16
CA ASP A 3 -0.68 29.39 -30.58
C ASP A 3 0.14 28.53 -29.61
N HIS A 4 -0.13 28.68 -28.32
CA HIS A 4 0.31 27.74 -27.30
C HIS A 4 -0.59 26.50 -27.33
N VAL A 5 -0.17 25.48 -28.07
CA VAL A 5 -0.71 24.13 -27.94
C VAL A 5 -0.33 23.60 -26.54
N ARG A 6 -1.32 23.44 -25.67
CA ARG A 6 -1.13 22.71 -24.40
C ARG A 6 -0.99 21.23 -24.71
N PRO A 7 -0.03 20.50 -24.10
CA PRO A 7 0.03 19.06 -24.24
C PRO A 7 -1.20 18.42 -23.59
N ASN A 8 -1.85 17.53 -24.34
CA ASN A 8 -2.98 16.73 -23.89
C ASN A 8 -2.50 15.77 -22.80
N PRO A 9 -3.13 15.70 -21.60
CA PRO A 9 -2.74 14.71 -20.61
C PRO A 9 -3.07 13.31 -21.16
N SER A 10 -2.07 12.42 -21.16
CA SER A 10 -2.24 11.01 -21.50
C SER A 10 -3.41 10.40 -20.70
N PRO A 11 -4.27 9.59 -21.32
CA PRO A 11 -5.37 8.97 -20.59
C PRO A 11 -4.81 8.04 -19.52
N ALA A 12 -5.37 8.15 -18.31
CA ALA A 12 -5.15 7.18 -17.25
C ALA A 12 -5.54 5.79 -17.80
N VAL A 13 -4.60 4.85 -17.78
CA VAL A 13 -4.86 3.47 -18.18
C VAL A 13 -5.81 2.87 -17.14
N SER A 14 -7.10 2.83 -17.45
CA SER A 14 -8.04 1.94 -16.77
C SER A 14 -7.65 0.51 -17.15
N LEU A 15 -6.99 -0.19 -16.22
CA LEU A 15 -6.78 -1.64 -16.31
C LEU A 15 -8.13 -2.33 -16.09
N SER A 16 -8.96 -2.36 -17.13
CA SER A 16 -10.29 -2.97 -17.09
C SER A 16 -10.16 -4.49 -17.30
N GLY A 17 -9.94 -5.21 -16.21
CA GLY A 17 -9.96 -6.67 -16.12
C GLY A 17 -9.72 -7.12 -14.68
N PRO A 18 -10.20 -8.31 -14.26
CA PRO A 18 -9.87 -8.82 -12.95
C PRO A 18 -8.34 -8.93 -12.81
N PRO A 19 -7.78 -8.67 -11.62
CA PRO A 19 -6.37 -8.91 -11.34
C PRO A 19 -6.00 -10.34 -11.77
N VAL A 20 -4.85 -10.47 -12.41
CA VAL A 20 -4.34 -11.76 -12.89
C VAL A 20 -3.37 -12.31 -11.86
N GLU A 21 -3.63 -13.51 -11.39
CA GLU A 21 -2.72 -14.24 -10.50
C GLU A 21 -1.41 -14.55 -11.25
N PRO A 22 -0.23 -14.54 -10.58
CA PRO A 22 1.01 -14.94 -11.20
C PRO A 22 0.91 -16.35 -11.83
N PRO A 23 1.53 -16.58 -13.00
CA PRO A 23 1.42 -17.87 -13.68
C PRO A 23 2.10 -18.97 -12.87
N GLN A 24 1.54 -20.18 -12.88
CA GLN A 24 2.10 -21.35 -12.17
C GLN A 24 3.53 -21.72 -12.63
N SER A 25 3.95 -21.26 -13.80
CA SER A 25 5.29 -21.44 -14.33
C SER A 25 6.33 -20.49 -13.73
N LEU A 26 5.93 -19.46 -12.97
CA LEU A 26 6.85 -18.54 -12.31
C LEU A 26 7.38 -19.20 -11.03
N THR A 27 8.64 -19.64 -11.05
CA THR A 27 9.22 -20.43 -9.96
C THR A 27 10.28 -19.69 -9.16
N ASP A 28 10.86 -18.61 -9.67
CA ASP A 28 11.85 -17.82 -8.92
C ASP A 28 11.14 -17.05 -7.79
N PRO A 29 11.45 -17.32 -6.50
CA PRO A 29 10.85 -16.59 -5.39
C PRO A 29 11.06 -15.07 -5.45
N ALA A 30 12.17 -14.60 -6.04
CA ALA A 30 12.47 -13.18 -6.15
C ALA A 30 11.51 -12.44 -7.11
N GLU A 31 10.95 -13.17 -8.07
CA GLU A 31 9.92 -12.66 -8.98
C GLU A 31 8.49 -13.00 -8.48
N LEU A 32 8.32 -14.17 -7.87
CA LEU A 32 7.02 -14.70 -7.46
C LEU A 32 6.39 -13.93 -6.29
N LEU A 33 7.17 -13.64 -5.24
CA LEU A 33 6.64 -12.96 -4.05
C LEU A 33 6.16 -11.53 -4.38
N PRO A 34 6.94 -10.67 -5.08
CA PRO A 34 6.45 -9.36 -5.48
C PRO A 34 5.27 -9.42 -6.44
N ALA A 35 5.23 -10.42 -7.35
CA ALA A 35 4.11 -10.60 -8.27
C ALA A 35 2.81 -10.94 -7.54
N TYR A 36 2.84 -11.82 -6.54
CA TYR A 36 1.68 -12.11 -5.71
C TYR A 36 1.25 -10.90 -4.89
N LEU A 37 2.20 -10.16 -4.34
CA LEU A 37 1.89 -8.93 -3.60
C LEU A 37 1.20 -7.89 -4.51
N ASP A 38 1.66 -7.73 -5.75
CA ASP A 38 1.01 -6.89 -6.76
C ASP A 38 -0.39 -7.40 -7.15
N TYR A 39 -0.58 -8.72 -7.27
CA TYR A 39 -1.90 -9.33 -7.47
C TYR A 39 -2.86 -8.99 -6.31
N TYR A 40 -2.44 -9.08 -5.06
CA TYR A 40 -3.29 -8.73 -3.91
C TYR A 40 -3.59 -7.23 -3.84
N ARG A 41 -2.62 -6.36 -4.14
CA ARG A 41 -2.82 -4.90 -4.25
C ARG A 41 -3.86 -4.55 -5.32
N ALA A 42 -3.77 -5.17 -6.49
CA ALA A 42 -4.76 -4.99 -7.54
C ALA A 42 -6.13 -5.55 -7.13
N THR A 43 -6.15 -6.71 -6.46
CA THR A 43 -7.39 -7.36 -5.99
C THR A 43 -8.15 -6.52 -4.98
N VAL A 44 -7.47 -5.89 -4.02
CA VAL A 44 -8.17 -5.02 -3.08
C VAL A 44 -8.80 -3.83 -3.81
N LEU A 45 -8.09 -3.20 -4.74
CA LEU A 45 -8.64 -2.07 -5.51
C LEU A 45 -9.82 -2.49 -6.37
N ALA A 46 -9.71 -3.61 -7.09
CA ALA A 46 -10.80 -4.14 -7.92
C ALA A 46 -12.07 -4.44 -7.12
N LYS A 47 -11.93 -4.91 -5.86
CA LYS A 47 -13.09 -5.15 -4.97
C LYS A 47 -13.79 -3.87 -4.51
N LEU A 48 -13.12 -2.72 -4.60
CA LEU A 48 -13.70 -1.42 -4.26
C LEU A 48 -14.37 -0.75 -5.45
N ASP A 49 -14.10 -1.23 -6.67
CA ASP A 49 -14.62 -0.63 -7.88
C ASP A 49 -16.12 -0.94 -8.04
N GLY A 50 -16.88 0.06 -8.49
CA GLY A 50 -18.34 -0.03 -8.60
C GLY A 50 -19.12 0.19 -7.30
N LEU A 51 -18.45 0.27 -6.15
CA LEU A 51 -19.10 0.68 -4.89
C LEU A 51 -19.38 2.18 -4.88
N SER A 52 -20.55 2.56 -4.40
CA SER A 52 -20.88 3.96 -4.11
C SER A 52 -20.09 4.48 -2.90
N GLU A 53 -19.97 5.80 -2.76
CA GLU A 53 -19.25 6.39 -1.62
C GLU A 53 -19.85 5.99 -0.27
N ALA A 54 -21.18 5.91 -0.18
CA ALA A 54 -21.86 5.45 1.04
C ALA A 54 -21.45 4.01 1.41
N GLU A 55 -21.28 3.14 0.42
CA GLU A 55 -20.85 1.75 0.62
C GLU A 55 -19.36 1.65 0.97
N LEU A 56 -18.54 2.55 0.43
CA LEU A 56 -17.11 2.66 0.72
C LEU A 56 -16.85 3.16 2.15
N ARG A 57 -17.73 4.01 2.68
CA ARG A 57 -17.65 4.56 4.05
C ARG A 57 -18.41 3.73 5.09
N GLY A 58 -19.36 2.91 4.68
CA GLY A 58 -20.14 2.07 5.59
C GLY A 58 -19.48 0.74 5.92
N SER A 59 -19.52 0.32 7.17
CA SER A 59 -19.19 -1.07 7.54
C SER A 59 -20.36 -2.00 7.26
N ARG A 60 -20.08 -3.14 6.63
CA ARG A 60 -21.02 -4.27 6.51
C ARG A 60 -20.69 -5.42 7.45
N LEU A 61 -19.61 -5.28 8.23
CA LEU A 61 -19.08 -6.32 9.09
C LEU A 61 -19.25 -5.94 10.56
N PRO A 62 -19.43 -6.93 11.47
CA PRO A 62 -19.47 -6.68 12.91
C PRO A 62 -18.22 -5.99 13.47
N SER A 63 -17.09 -6.06 12.75
CA SER A 63 -15.84 -5.38 13.11
C SER A 63 -15.93 -3.85 13.07
N GLY A 64 -16.94 -3.30 12.38
CA GLY A 64 -17.09 -1.86 12.21
C GLY A 64 -16.10 -1.21 11.23
N TRP A 65 -15.33 -1.99 10.46
CA TRP A 65 -14.42 -1.46 9.44
C TRP A 65 -15.16 -1.18 8.13
N SER A 66 -15.00 0.04 7.62
CA SER A 66 -15.41 0.37 6.27
C SER A 66 -14.37 -0.10 5.24
N PRO A 67 -14.77 -0.30 3.97
CA PRO A 67 -13.82 -0.59 2.89
C PRO A 67 -12.69 0.46 2.75
N LEU A 68 -12.96 1.75 2.96
CA LEU A 68 -11.91 2.78 2.90
C LEU A 68 -10.95 2.73 4.09
N GLU A 69 -11.44 2.43 5.28
CA GLU A 69 -10.58 2.25 6.46
C GLU A 69 -9.65 1.06 6.30
N LEU A 70 -10.16 -0.03 5.69
CA LEU A 70 -9.32 -1.17 5.31
C LEU A 70 -8.23 -0.75 4.32
N LEU A 71 -8.58 -0.01 3.27
CA LEU A 71 -7.58 0.44 2.29
C LEU A 71 -6.55 1.38 2.92
N LYS A 72 -6.98 2.32 3.76
CA LYS A 72 -6.10 3.22 4.50
C LYS A 72 -5.15 2.42 5.39
N HIS A 73 -5.66 1.45 6.14
CA HIS A 73 -4.84 0.54 6.94
C HIS A 73 -3.78 -0.18 6.10
N LEU A 74 -4.15 -0.74 4.94
CA LEU A 74 -3.20 -1.44 4.06
C LEU A 74 -2.10 -0.51 3.54
N ALA A 75 -2.39 0.77 3.28
CA ALA A 75 -1.35 1.74 2.93
C ALA A 75 -0.32 1.91 4.07
N TYR A 76 -0.77 1.91 5.33
CA TYR A 76 0.14 1.94 6.48
C TYR A 76 0.79 0.57 6.77
N VAL A 77 0.21 -0.55 6.34
CA VAL A 77 0.88 -1.87 6.36
C VAL A 77 2.10 -1.84 5.45
N GLU A 78 1.96 -1.39 4.20
CA GLU A 78 3.06 -1.18 3.24
C GLU A 78 4.19 -0.36 3.85
N ARG A 79 3.83 0.82 4.38
CA ARG A 79 4.76 1.74 5.04
C ARG A 79 5.50 1.09 6.20
N ARG A 80 4.78 0.45 7.13
CA ARG A 80 5.39 -0.13 8.36
C ARG A 80 6.32 -1.28 8.07
N TRP A 81 6.02 -2.10 7.07
CA TRP A 81 6.83 -3.27 6.78
C TRP A 81 8.03 -2.94 5.90
N LEU A 82 7.84 -2.16 4.83
CA LEU A 82 8.90 -1.94 3.85
C LEU A 82 9.69 -0.65 4.08
N ARG A 83 9.03 0.48 4.39
CA ARG A 83 9.74 1.76 4.61
C ARG A 83 10.34 1.83 6.00
N TRP A 84 9.51 1.73 7.03
CA TRP A 84 9.94 1.88 8.41
C TRP A 84 10.67 0.65 8.95
N GLY A 85 10.24 -0.54 8.52
CA GLY A 85 10.80 -1.81 8.97
C GLY A 85 12.02 -2.22 8.16
N PHE A 86 11.81 -2.64 6.91
CA PHE A 86 12.87 -3.18 6.08
C PHE A 86 13.96 -2.14 5.76
N LEU A 87 13.58 -1.01 5.17
CA LEU A 87 14.52 0.04 4.79
C LEU A 87 15.06 0.82 6.00
N GLY A 88 14.31 0.87 7.11
CA GLY A 88 14.67 1.69 8.27
C GLY A 88 14.56 3.19 8.02
N GLU A 89 13.63 3.63 7.17
CA GLU A 89 13.40 5.05 6.88
C GLU A 89 13.02 5.78 8.19
N GLU A 90 13.78 6.83 8.51
CA GLU A 90 13.58 7.65 9.71
C GLU A 90 12.20 8.30 9.69
N MET A 91 11.36 7.88 10.64
CA MET A 91 9.97 8.29 10.76
C MET A 91 9.52 8.01 12.19
N ASP A 92 8.74 8.93 12.76
CA ASP A 92 8.16 8.70 14.07
C ASP A 92 7.15 7.54 14.05
N GLU A 93 7.01 6.88 15.19
CA GLU A 93 6.15 5.71 15.29
C GLU A 93 4.69 6.03 14.91
N ARG A 94 4.15 7.20 15.29
CA ARG A 94 2.75 7.54 15.02
C ARG A 94 2.49 7.68 13.51
N THR A 95 3.39 8.34 12.79
CA THR A 95 3.32 8.47 11.33
C THR A 95 3.55 7.14 10.63
N ALA A 96 4.41 6.27 11.19
CA ALA A 96 4.55 4.91 10.68
C ALA A 96 3.24 4.12 10.81
N TRP A 97 2.57 4.22 11.96
CA TRP A 97 1.30 3.55 12.22
C TRP A 97 0.10 4.21 11.56
N GLY A 98 0.18 5.47 11.14
CA GLY A 98 -1.00 6.25 10.74
C GLY A 98 -1.90 6.59 11.91
N ASP A 99 -1.30 6.87 13.07
CA ASP A 99 -1.92 7.24 14.35
C ASP A 99 -1.68 8.73 14.67
N ASP A 100 -1.60 9.54 13.62
CA ASP A 100 -1.32 10.97 13.67
C ASP A 100 -2.53 11.79 14.15
N ASP A 101 -3.73 11.21 14.05
CA ASP A 101 -4.99 11.81 14.50
C ASP A 101 -5.54 11.08 15.74
N PRO A 102 -5.36 11.65 16.95
CA PRO A 102 -5.85 11.05 18.19
C PRO A 102 -7.39 11.10 18.34
N GLU A 103 -8.09 11.93 17.57
CA GLU A 103 -9.55 12.09 17.69
C GLU A 103 -10.31 11.08 16.86
N SER A 104 -9.87 10.83 15.62
CA SER A 104 -10.51 9.84 14.76
C SER A 104 -10.09 8.42 15.12
N GLY A 105 -8.88 8.21 15.62
CA GLY A 105 -8.35 6.88 15.91
C GLY A 105 -7.78 6.19 14.67
N ARG A 106 -7.01 5.13 14.90
CA ARG A 106 -6.16 4.51 13.86
C ARG A 106 -6.93 4.16 12.59
N TRP A 107 -6.46 4.72 11.47
CA TRP A 107 -6.95 4.47 10.10
C TRP A 107 -8.41 4.84 9.83
N ARG A 108 -9.07 5.58 10.73
CA ARG A 108 -10.38 6.15 10.40
C ARG A 108 -10.26 7.10 9.22
N VAL A 109 -11.31 7.11 8.41
CA VAL A 109 -11.41 7.97 7.24
C VAL A 109 -12.32 9.12 7.62
N ARG A 110 -11.75 10.33 7.67
CA ARG A 110 -12.48 11.55 8.03
C ARG A 110 -13.45 11.93 6.90
N GLU A 111 -14.42 12.77 7.24
CA GLU A 111 -15.46 13.20 6.30
C GLU A 111 -14.89 13.94 5.09
N ASP A 112 -13.84 14.74 5.30
CA ASP A 112 -13.11 15.51 4.29
C ASP A 112 -12.04 14.69 3.53
N GLU A 113 -11.77 13.44 3.94
CA GLU A 113 -10.94 12.52 3.18
C GLU A 113 -11.77 11.82 2.11
N SER A 114 -11.56 12.18 0.85
CA SER A 114 -12.25 11.55 -0.28
C SER A 114 -11.77 10.11 -0.53
N PRO A 115 -12.61 9.23 -1.12
CA PRO A 115 -12.18 7.90 -1.58
C PRO A 115 -10.95 7.93 -2.49
N ALA A 116 -10.86 8.96 -3.35
CA ALA A 116 -9.72 9.15 -4.25
C ALA A 116 -8.42 9.42 -3.49
N LEU A 117 -8.46 10.24 -2.42
CA LEU A 117 -7.31 10.51 -1.58
C LEU A 117 -6.77 9.24 -0.91
N ILE A 118 -7.66 8.38 -0.41
CA ILE A 118 -7.26 7.12 0.23
C ILE A 118 -6.67 6.13 -0.78
N ARG A 119 -7.26 6.04 -1.99
CA ARG A 119 -6.71 5.22 -3.08
C ARG A 119 -5.33 5.70 -3.52
N ASP A 120 -5.14 7.00 -3.62
CA ASP A 120 -3.87 7.63 -3.99
C ASP A 120 -2.80 7.44 -2.89
N LEU A 121 -3.18 7.54 -1.61
CA LEU A 121 -2.31 7.16 -0.49
C LEU A 121 -1.83 5.71 -0.62
N PHE A 122 -2.74 4.76 -0.84
CA PHE A 122 -2.39 3.35 -1.02
C PHE A 122 -1.47 3.15 -2.23
N ALA A 123 -1.79 3.75 -3.37
CA ALA A 123 -1.00 3.63 -4.59
C ALA A 123 0.43 4.15 -4.41
N ARG A 124 0.63 5.27 -3.70
CA ARG A 124 1.95 5.81 -3.38
C ARG A 124 2.76 4.88 -2.50
N GLU A 125 2.16 4.33 -1.45
CA GLU A 125 2.87 3.41 -0.56
C GLU A 125 3.23 2.10 -1.29
N CYS A 126 2.35 1.55 -2.13
CA CYS A 126 2.68 0.40 -2.98
C CYS A 126 3.82 0.71 -3.96
N ALA A 127 3.84 1.91 -4.57
CA ALA A 127 4.92 2.31 -5.47
C ALA A 127 6.26 2.41 -4.73
N ARG A 128 6.25 2.99 -3.53
CA ARG A 128 7.44 3.09 -2.68
C ARG A 128 7.93 1.70 -2.23
N SER A 129 7.01 0.83 -1.84
CA SER A 129 7.28 -0.58 -1.53
C SER A 129 7.95 -1.31 -2.70
N ARG A 130 7.47 -1.15 -3.94
CA ARG A 130 8.09 -1.74 -5.13
C ARG A 130 9.53 -1.28 -5.34
N GLN A 131 9.81 0.00 -5.13
CA GLN A 131 11.17 0.53 -5.24
C GLN A 131 12.11 -0.10 -4.21
N ILE A 132 11.64 -0.31 -2.99
CA ILE A 132 12.41 -0.91 -1.90
C ILE A 132 12.72 -2.38 -2.22
N VAL A 133 11.70 -3.13 -2.62
CA VAL A 133 11.84 -4.56 -2.96
C VAL A 133 12.75 -4.76 -4.17
N ALA A 134 12.65 -3.92 -5.20
CA ALA A 134 13.50 -4.01 -6.39
C ALA A 134 14.98 -3.68 -6.13
N ALA A 135 15.29 -2.99 -5.02
CA ALA A 135 16.63 -2.57 -4.66
C ALA A 135 17.35 -3.55 -3.71
N ALA A 136 16.71 -4.66 -3.33
CA ALA A 136 17.21 -5.57 -2.30
C ALA A 136 17.09 -7.04 -2.72
N GLY A 137 17.98 -7.87 -2.17
CA GLY A 137 17.91 -9.32 -2.26
C GLY A 137 16.99 -9.92 -1.20
N LEU A 138 16.41 -11.09 -1.50
CA LEU A 138 15.51 -11.79 -0.57
C LEU A 138 16.16 -12.15 0.79
N GLN A 139 17.47 -12.34 0.82
CA GLN A 139 18.22 -12.67 2.04
C GLN A 139 18.73 -11.43 2.78
N ASP A 140 18.53 -10.23 2.23
CA ASP A 140 18.91 -9.00 2.91
C ASP A 140 18.08 -8.83 4.17
N ARG A 141 18.74 -8.39 5.23
CA ARG A 141 18.14 -8.18 6.54
C ARG A 141 17.59 -6.76 6.62
N ALA A 142 16.41 -6.63 7.24
CA ALA A 142 15.85 -5.34 7.59
C ALA A 142 16.82 -4.52 8.46
N ALA A 143 16.67 -3.20 8.44
CA ALA A 143 17.38 -2.31 9.33
C ALA A 143 17.07 -2.65 10.81
N SER A 144 18.08 -2.51 11.68
CA SER A 144 17.90 -2.65 13.14
C SER A 144 17.37 -1.36 13.79
N THR A 145 16.56 -0.60 13.07
CA THR A 145 15.95 0.67 13.52
C THR A 145 14.46 0.64 13.24
N GLY A 146 13.74 1.67 13.68
CA GLY A 146 12.31 1.79 13.44
C GLY A 146 11.54 0.60 14.02
N ARG A 147 10.97 -0.24 13.14
CA ARG A 147 10.12 -1.37 13.55
C ARG A 147 10.87 -2.52 14.22
N PHE A 148 12.16 -2.71 13.91
CA PHE A 148 12.94 -3.85 14.41
C PHE A 148 14.15 -3.39 15.23
N PRO A 149 13.94 -2.68 16.36
CA PRO A 149 15.04 -2.23 17.19
C PRO A 149 15.71 -3.41 17.91
N PRO A 150 16.98 -3.27 18.35
CA PRO A 150 17.64 -4.26 19.19
C PRO A 150 16.85 -4.50 20.49
N PRO A 151 16.96 -5.70 21.09
CA PRO A 151 17.87 -6.80 20.75
C PRO A 151 17.31 -7.78 19.72
N ALA A 152 16.19 -7.47 19.05
CA ALA A 152 15.60 -8.37 18.08
C ALA A 152 16.52 -8.55 16.87
N GLU A 153 16.64 -9.78 16.38
CA GLU A 153 17.26 -10.05 15.09
C GLU A 153 16.28 -9.63 13.97
N PRO A 154 16.63 -8.66 13.09
CA PRO A 154 15.68 -8.18 12.09
C PRO A 154 15.29 -9.30 11.10
N PRO A 155 14.07 -9.33 10.56
CA PRO A 155 13.71 -10.33 9.55
C PRO A 155 14.44 -10.09 8.22
N THR A 156 14.52 -11.12 7.37
CA THR A 156 14.94 -10.97 5.97
C THR A 156 13.80 -10.43 5.11
N LEU A 157 14.12 -9.89 3.93
CA LEU A 157 13.09 -9.43 2.99
C LEU A 157 12.11 -10.54 2.61
N SER A 158 12.59 -11.77 2.42
CA SER A 158 11.74 -12.93 2.11
C SER A 158 10.73 -13.29 3.20
N TRP A 159 10.98 -12.88 4.45
CA TRP A 159 10.04 -13.08 5.55
C TRP A 159 9.00 -11.96 5.62
N ILE A 160 9.35 -10.76 5.15
CA ILE A 160 8.46 -9.59 5.12
C ILE A 160 7.45 -9.67 3.96
N LEU A 161 7.86 -10.21 2.81
CA LEU A 161 7.03 -10.39 1.61
C LEU A 161 6.09 -11.59 1.73
#